data_AF-A0A7J6RDA5-F1
#
_entry.id   AF-A0A7J6RDA5-F1
#
_cell.length_a   1.000
_cell.length_b   1.000
_cell.length_c   1.000
_cell.angle_alpha   90.00
_cell.angle_beta   90.00
_cell.angle_gamma   90.00
#
_symmetry.space_group_name_H-M   'P 1'
#
loop_
_entity.id
_entity.type
_entity.pdbx_description
1 polymer ?
#
loop_
_entity_poly.entity_id
_entity_poly.type
_entity_poly.pdbx_seq_one_letter_code
_entity_poly.pdbx_strand_id
1 'polypeptide(L)'
;MNFDSWRDFSQHDEYDVADASCREERRWVERQNQRIRRKYETAEASRVRKLVESAMQLDPRLLREKEDERRVKELQQKEKEDKRKQKLEEEEADRRRKEAEEIEAEKRKEEEKQREKEERERLKKIRHTVRNVYKSSCDTVDQETLKKLLLELTAPQLEKFATKAESLAQDGGKLKAMFDAALDHVLQAKKKSVKHVASAAKTNKHGKVGAPWSLDEVHMLAKGQQK
;
A
#
# COMPACT_ATOMS: atom_id res chain seq x y z
N MET A 1 11.71 49.02 -24.13
CA MET A 1 11.91 50.47 -23.93
C MET A 1 11.84 51.15 -25.28
N ASN A 2 10.90 52.07 -25.45
CA ASN A 2 10.78 52.89 -26.65
C ASN A 2 11.24 54.30 -26.30
N PHE A 3 12.53 54.58 -26.53
CA PHE A 3 13.12 55.90 -26.32
C PHE A 3 13.38 56.52 -27.69
N ASP A 4 12.81 57.70 -27.93
CA ASP A 4 13.00 58.45 -29.17
C ASP A 4 13.84 59.70 -28.87
N SER A 5 14.83 59.96 -29.72
CA SER A 5 15.85 60.98 -29.50
C SER A 5 15.69 62.08 -30.54
N TRP A 6 15.57 63.34 -30.09
CA TRP A 6 15.56 64.52 -30.97
C TRP A 6 16.95 65.03 -31.35
N ARG A 7 18.00 64.25 -31.06
CA ARG A 7 19.37 64.62 -31.37
C ARG A 7 19.63 64.51 -32.88
N ASP A 8 20.08 65.59 -33.49
CA ASP A 8 20.55 65.61 -34.88
C ASP A 8 22.07 65.37 -34.95
N PHE A 9 22.50 64.71 -36.01
CA PHE A 9 23.90 64.35 -36.29
C PHE A 9 24.44 65.02 -37.56
N SER A 10 23.78 66.08 -38.04
CA SER A 10 24.21 66.88 -39.22
C SER A 10 25.64 67.42 -39.13
N GLN A 11 26.18 67.59 -37.93
CA GLN A 11 27.60 67.93 -37.70
C GLN A 11 28.61 66.89 -38.23
N HIS A 12 28.15 65.68 -38.56
CA HIS A 12 28.97 64.61 -39.14
C HIS A 12 28.72 64.44 -40.65
N ASP A 13 27.97 65.33 -41.28
CA ASP A 13 27.78 65.32 -42.73
C ASP A 13 29.11 65.71 -43.40
N GLU A 14 29.65 64.82 -44.24
CA GLU A 14 30.99 64.95 -44.85
C GLU A 14 30.96 65.70 -46.19
N TYR A 15 29.79 65.78 -46.85
CA TYR A 15 29.64 66.33 -48.19
C TYR A 15 28.71 67.55 -48.16
N ASP A 16 29.14 68.68 -48.73
CA ASP A 16 28.26 69.85 -48.90
C ASP A 16 27.32 69.66 -50.10
N VAL A 17 26.04 69.96 -49.89
CA VAL A 17 25.01 69.91 -50.94
C VAL A 17 25.21 71.05 -51.95
N ALA A 18 25.87 72.14 -51.55
CA ALA A 18 26.14 73.30 -52.41
C ALA A 18 27.18 73.01 -53.51
N ASP A 19 28.10 72.06 -53.28
CA ASP A 19 29.17 71.71 -54.22
C ASP A 19 28.70 70.83 -55.37
N ALA A 20 27.49 70.27 -55.29
CA ALA A 20 26.95 69.35 -56.28
C ALA A 20 26.43 70.10 -57.52
N SER A 21 27.02 69.77 -58.68
CA SER A 21 26.77 70.42 -59.97
C SER A 21 25.47 69.98 -60.65
N CYS A 22 25.01 68.74 -60.38
CA CYS A 22 23.82 68.16 -60.99
C CYS A 22 22.82 67.60 -59.96
N ARG A 23 21.59 67.31 -60.41
CA ARG A 23 20.52 66.77 -59.54
C ARG A 23 20.85 65.38 -59.00
N GLU A 24 21.47 64.52 -59.80
CA GLU A 24 21.87 63.19 -59.35
C GLU A 24 22.96 63.24 -58.28
N GLU A 25 23.91 64.17 -58.43
CA GLU A 25 24.99 64.42 -57.48
C GLU A 25 24.44 64.91 -56.13
N ARG A 26 23.50 65.86 -56.14
CA ARG A 26 22.80 66.30 -54.90
C ARG A 26 22.10 65.16 -54.18
N ARG A 27 21.34 64.33 -54.91
CA ARG A 27 20.68 63.14 -54.34
C ARG A 27 21.68 62.10 -53.84
N TRP A 28 22.86 62.00 -54.44
CA TRP A 28 23.89 61.09 -53.99
C TRP A 28 24.51 61.61 -52.69
N VAL A 29 24.88 62.89 -52.63
CA VAL A 29 25.40 63.59 -51.45
C VAL A 29 24.43 63.47 -50.26
N GLU A 30 23.15 63.78 -50.45
CA GLU A 30 22.12 63.65 -49.40
C GLU A 30 22.00 62.21 -48.87
N ARG A 31 22.07 61.21 -49.76
CA ARG A 31 22.03 59.79 -49.37
C ARG A 31 23.29 59.39 -48.61
N GLN A 32 24.47 59.90 -48.99
CA GLN A 32 25.72 59.63 -48.26
C GLN A 32 25.66 60.23 -46.86
N ASN A 33 25.27 61.49 -46.73
CA ASN A 33 25.10 62.18 -45.45
C ASN A 33 24.05 61.48 -44.57
N GLN A 34 22.89 61.11 -45.15
CA GLN A 34 21.88 60.33 -44.41
C GLN A 34 22.43 58.97 -43.94
N ARG A 35 23.25 58.29 -44.75
CA ARG A 35 23.89 57.02 -44.34
C ARG A 35 24.87 57.24 -43.20
N ILE A 36 25.63 58.34 -43.20
CA ILE A 36 26.54 58.70 -42.11
C ILE A 36 25.75 59.01 -40.84
N ARG A 37 24.73 59.87 -40.90
CA ARG A 37 23.85 60.18 -39.77
C ARG A 37 23.20 58.94 -39.15
N ARG A 38 22.64 58.05 -39.97
CA ARG A 38 22.05 56.78 -39.49
C ARG A 38 23.03 55.92 -38.69
N LYS A 39 24.33 55.92 -39.04
CA LYS A 39 25.34 55.18 -38.25
C LYS A 39 25.46 55.77 -36.84
N TYR A 40 25.53 57.09 -36.72
CA TYR A 40 25.62 57.77 -35.43
C TYR A 40 24.33 57.66 -34.62
N GLU A 41 23.16 57.77 -35.26
CA GLU A 41 21.86 57.52 -34.62
C GLU A 41 21.77 56.10 -34.05
N THR A 42 22.19 55.10 -34.82
CA THR A 42 22.17 53.69 -34.38
C THR A 42 23.15 53.43 -33.24
N ALA A 43 24.35 54.05 -33.31
CA ALA A 43 25.35 53.95 -32.26
C ALA A 43 24.86 54.60 -30.96
N GLU A 44 24.23 55.76 -31.04
CA GLU A 44 23.65 56.46 -29.90
C GLU A 44 22.49 55.66 -29.29
N ALA A 45 21.57 55.16 -30.12
CA ALA A 45 20.49 54.30 -29.64
C ALA A 45 21.04 53.05 -28.91
N SER A 46 22.11 52.46 -29.43
CA SER A 46 22.79 51.34 -28.78
C SER A 46 23.46 51.74 -27.47
N ARG A 47 24.08 52.92 -27.40
CA ARG A 47 24.69 53.47 -26.19
C ARG A 47 23.64 53.68 -25.09
N VAL A 48 22.49 54.29 -25.44
CA VAL A 48 21.38 54.51 -24.51
C VAL A 48 20.82 53.18 -24.03
N ARG A 49 20.59 52.20 -24.91
CA ARG A 49 20.13 50.86 -24.50
C ARG A 49 21.08 50.21 -23.50
N LYS A 50 22.39 50.22 -23.78
CA LYS A 50 23.40 49.67 -22.87
C LYS A 50 23.42 50.39 -21.53
N LEU A 51 23.32 51.71 -21.52
CA LEU A 51 23.24 52.49 -20.27
C LEU A 51 22.06 52.03 -19.42
N VAL A 52 20.89 51.86 -20.04
CA VAL A 52 19.69 51.46 -19.33
C VAL A 52 19.78 50.01 -18.86
N GLU A 53 20.32 49.10 -19.66
CA GLU A 53 20.58 47.71 -19.27
C GLU A 53 21.50 47.65 -18.04
N SER A 54 22.62 48.36 -18.07
CA SER A 54 23.54 48.44 -16.93
C SER A 54 22.87 49.05 -15.69
N ALA A 55 22.05 50.08 -15.85
CA ALA A 55 21.31 50.69 -14.74
C ALA A 55 20.31 49.70 -14.13
N MET A 56 19.57 48.95 -14.95
CA MET A 56 18.64 47.92 -14.48
C MET A 56 19.35 46.77 -13.78
N GLN A 57 20.55 46.38 -14.25
CA GLN A 57 21.34 45.32 -13.61
C GLN A 57 21.90 45.74 -12.25
N LEU A 58 22.22 47.02 -12.07
CA LEU A 58 22.81 47.56 -10.85
C LEU A 58 21.77 48.13 -9.87
N ASP A 59 20.51 48.27 -10.27
CA ASP A 59 19.46 48.82 -9.42
C ASP A 59 19.21 47.91 -8.20
N PRO A 60 19.42 48.40 -6.96
CA PRO A 60 19.23 47.61 -5.74
C PRO A 60 17.80 47.07 -5.58
N ARG A 61 16.79 47.74 -6.13
CA ARG A 61 15.38 47.31 -6.03
C ARG A 61 15.14 46.09 -6.89
N LEU A 62 15.57 46.13 -8.15
CA LEU A 62 15.45 45.00 -9.08
C LEU A 62 16.31 43.82 -8.63
N LEU A 63 17.48 44.07 -8.04
CA LEU A 63 18.31 43.03 -7.46
C LEU A 63 17.60 42.32 -6.28
N ARG A 64 16.95 43.09 -5.40
CA ARG A 64 16.15 42.53 -4.29
C ARG A 64 14.97 41.72 -4.81
N GLU A 65 14.19 42.25 -5.76
CA GLU A 65 13.07 41.50 -6.35
C GLU A 65 13.54 40.19 -6.98
N LYS A 66 14.65 40.22 -7.72
CA LYS A 66 15.24 39.01 -8.32
C LYS A 66 15.74 38.01 -7.27
N GLU A 67 16.32 38.49 -6.18
CA GLU A 67 16.73 37.64 -5.06
C GLU A 67 15.53 37.04 -4.34
N ASP A 68 14.48 37.81 -4.06
CA ASP A 68 13.25 37.35 -3.44
C ASP A 68 12.54 36.31 -4.32
N GLU A 69 12.44 36.54 -5.63
CA GLU A 69 11.92 35.54 -6.57
C GLU A 69 12.73 34.24 -6.56
N ARG A 70 14.07 34.34 -6.49
CA ARG A 70 14.94 33.16 -6.36
C ARG A 70 14.69 32.44 -5.05
N ARG A 71 14.60 33.15 -3.93
CA ARG A 71 14.33 32.57 -2.61
C ARG A 71 12.97 31.89 -2.58
N VAL A 72 11.94 32.48 -3.16
CA VAL A 72 10.61 31.87 -3.29
C VAL A 72 10.69 30.57 -4.10
N LYS A 73 11.39 30.57 -5.24
CA LYS A 73 11.58 29.36 -6.05
C LYS A 73 12.36 28.28 -5.30
N GLU A 74 13.43 28.65 -4.61
CA GLU A 74 14.24 27.72 -3.80
C GLU A 74 13.43 27.13 -2.63
N LEU A 75 12.60 27.94 -1.96
CA LEU A 75 11.69 27.46 -0.91
C LEU A 75 10.64 26.50 -1.46
N GLN A 76 10.03 26.83 -2.61
CA GLN A 76 9.08 25.94 -3.29
C GLN A 76 9.73 24.63 -3.75
N GLN A 77 10.98 24.65 -4.17
CA GLN A 77 11.73 23.44 -4.53
C GLN A 77 12.02 22.59 -3.29
N LYS A 78 12.50 23.20 -2.20
CA LYS A 78 12.76 22.51 -0.93
C LYS A 78 11.49 21.89 -0.36
N GLU A 79 10.37 22.61 -0.34
CA GLU A 79 9.08 22.07 0.13
C GLU A 79 8.63 20.86 -0.69
N LYS A 80 8.82 20.90 -2.02
CA LYS A 80 8.51 19.75 -2.90
C LYS A 80 9.43 18.57 -2.63
N GLU A 81 10.72 18.80 -2.41
CA GLU A 81 11.68 17.75 -2.08
C GLU A 81 11.41 17.12 -0.72
N ASP A 82 11.14 17.93 0.30
CA ASP A 82 10.79 17.47 1.65
C ASP A 82 9.49 16.66 1.62
N LYS A 83 8.47 17.13 0.90
CA LYS A 83 7.22 16.38 0.72
C LYS A 83 7.43 15.06 -0.02
N ARG A 84 8.33 15.01 -1.00
CA ARG A 84 8.68 13.77 -1.70
C ARG A 84 9.42 12.81 -0.77
N LYS A 85 10.35 13.31 0.05
CA LYS A 85 11.11 12.52 1.02
C LYS A 85 10.20 11.95 2.11
N GLN A 86 9.30 12.76 2.66
CA GLN A 86 8.31 12.31 3.65
C GLN A 86 7.41 11.20 3.10
N LYS A 87 6.93 11.34 1.86
CA LYS A 87 6.13 10.28 1.21
C LYS A 87 6.90 8.99 1.03
N LEU A 88 8.17 9.07 0.62
CA LEU A 88 9.02 7.90 0.44
C LEU A 88 9.29 7.20 1.78
N GLU A 89 9.54 7.97 2.84
CA GLU A 89 9.76 7.46 4.19
C GLU A 89 8.49 6.82 4.78
N GLU A 90 7.32 7.42 4.54
CA GLU A 90 6.03 6.86 4.94
C GLU A 90 5.72 5.55 4.20
N GLU A 91 5.98 5.48 2.88
CA GLU A 91 5.80 4.26 2.10
C GLU A 91 6.77 3.15 2.53
N GLU A 92 8.03 3.48 2.83
CA GLU A 92 8.99 2.51 3.34
C GLU A 92 8.62 2.02 4.75
N ALA A 93 8.13 2.91 5.62
CA ALA A 93 7.65 2.55 6.94
C ALA A 93 6.40 1.65 6.88
N ASP A 94 5.47 1.94 5.98
CA ASP A 94 4.27 1.10 5.77
C ASP A 94 4.66 -0.28 5.20
N ARG A 95 5.60 -0.34 4.24
CA ARG A 95 6.10 -1.60 3.71
C ARG A 95 6.78 -2.44 4.80
N ARG A 96 7.62 -1.83 5.64
CA ARG A 96 8.27 -2.52 6.78
C ARG A 96 7.25 -3.02 7.81
N ARG A 97 6.17 -2.28 8.06
CA ARG A 97 5.08 -2.72 8.95
C ARG A 97 4.35 -3.93 8.39
N LYS A 98 4.01 -3.91 7.10
CA LYS A 98 3.36 -5.03 6.41
C LYS A 98 4.24 -6.27 6.37
N GLU A 99 5.53 -6.12 6.04
CA GLU A 99 6.50 -7.22 6.08
C GLU A 99 6.63 -7.81 7.49
N ALA A 100 6.67 -6.97 8.54
CA ALA A 100 6.73 -7.45 9.92
C ALA A 100 5.45 -8.20 10.34
N GLU A 101 4.26 -7.71 9.93
CA GLU A 101 2.98 -8.36 10.21
C GLU A 101 2.86 -9.70 9.46
N GLU A 102 3.31 -9.79 8.21
CA GLU A 102 3.34 -11.04 7.45
C GLU A 102 4.29 -12.07 8.08
N ILE A 103 5.48 -11.65 8.52
CA ILE A 103 6.43 -12.52 9.22
C ILE A 103 5.85 -13.01 10.56
N GLU A 104 5.17 -12.15 11.32
CA GLU A 104 4.52 -12.56 12.56
C GLU A 104 3.35 -13.52 12.31
N ALA A 105 2.54 -13.27 11.29
CA ALA A 105 1.45 -14.15 10.90
C ALA A 105 1.95 -15.51 10.41
N GLU A 106 3.06 -15.56 9.68
CA GLU A 106 3.69 -16.81 9.25
C GLU A 106 4.24 -17.59 10.45
N LYS A 107 4.95 -16.93 11.37
CA LYS A 107 5.43 -17.56 12.62
C LYS A 107 4.29 -18.12 13.46
N ARG A 108 3.19 -17.38 13.62
CA ARG A 108 2.01 -17.87 14.36
C ARG A 108 1.39 -19.10 13.70
N LYS A 109 1.29 -19.12 12.36
CA LYS A 109 0.79 -20.29 11.61
C LYS A 109 1.74 -21.48 11.73
N GLU A 110 3.04 -21.26 11.74
CA GLU A 110 4.01 -22.33 11.93
C GLU A 110 3.96 -22.89 13.35
N GLU A 111 3.90 -22.03 14.37
CA GLU A 111 3.73 -22.44 15.77
C GLU A 111 2.43 -23.22 15.99
N GLU A 112 1.32 -22.80 15.39
CA GLU A 112 0.04 -23.53 15.47
C GLU A 112 0.15 -24.91 14.82
N LYS A 113 0.75 -25.01 13.63
CA LYS A 113 1.00 -26.30 12.97
C LYS A 113 1.92 -27.21 13.77
N GLN A 114 2.94 -26.67 14.45
CA GLN A 114 3.81 -27.46 15.31
C GLN A 114 3.06 -27.99 16.53
N ARG A 115 2.28 -27.13 17.20
CA ARG A 115 1.43 -27.53 18.34
C ARG A 115 0.41 -28.61 17.95
N GLU A 116 -0.23 -28.48 16.79
CA GLU A 116 -1.18 -29.49 16.29
C GLU A 116 -0.48 -30.83 16.00
N LYS A 117 0.72 -30.81 15.42
CA LYS A 117 1.53 -32.02 15.20
C LYS A 117 1.92 -32.68 16.52
N GLU A 118 2.40 -31.90 17.48
CA GLU A 118 2.78 -32.38 18.81
C GLU A 118 1.60 -33.00 19.56
N GLU A 119 0.44 -32.34 19.54
CA GLU A 119 -0.79 -32.87 20.15
C GLU A 119 -1.23 -34.17 19.46
N ARG A 120 -1.19 -34.21 18.12
CA ARG A 120 -1.53 -35.42 17.36
C ARG A 120 -0.61 -36.59 17.69
N GLU A 121 0.70 -36.37 17.78
CA GLU A 121 1.66 -37.40 18.17
C GLU A 121 1.47 -37.84 19.64
N ARG A 122 1.16 -36.91 20.54
CA ARG A 122 0.83 -37.21 21.94
C ARG A 122 -0.41 -38.11 22.03
N LEU A 123 -1.48 -37.77 21.32
CA LEU A 123 -2.71 -38.58 21.28
C LEU A 123 -2.47 -39.96 20.66
N LYS A 124 -1.63 -40.08 19.61
CA LYS A 124 -1.23 -41.38 19.03
C LYS A 124 -0.52 -42.26 20.05
N LYS A 125 0.42 -41.70 20.82
CA LYS A 125 1.13 -42.42 21.88
C LYS A 125 0.16 -42.96 22.94
N ILE A 126 -0.75 -42.12 23.43
CA ILE A 126 -1.78 -42.53 24.41
C ILE A 126 -2.69 -43.64 23.84
N ARG A 127 -3.11 -43.55 22.58
CA ARG A 127 -3.89 -44.61 21.93
C ARG A 127 -3.12 -45.92 21.82
N HIS A 128 -1.82 -45.84 21.57
CA HIS A 128 -0.95 -47.01 21.46
C HIS A 128 -0.73 -47.67 22.83
N THR A 129 -0.48 -46.89 23.89
CA THR A 129 -0.32 -47.44 25.25
C THR A 129 -1.58 -48.17 25.69
N VAL A 130 -2.76 -47.55 25.52
CA VAL A 130 -4.04 -48.19 25.83
C VAL A 130 -4.23 -49.49 25.05
N ARG A 131 -3.94 -49.49 23.74
CA ARG A 131 -4.07 -50.72 22.94
C ARG A 131 -3.14 -51.81 23.44
N ASN A 132 -1.91 -51.49 23.81
CA ASN A 132 -0.96 -52.47 24.34
C ASN A 132 -1.43 -53.04 25.68
N VAL A 133 -1.96 -52.20 26.59
CA VAL A 133 -2.54 -52.66 27.87
C VAL A 133 -3.68 -53.65 27.62
N TYR A 134 -4.63 -53.33 26.72
CA TYR A 134 -5.73 -54.24 26.41
C TYR A 134 -5.24 -55.51 25.69
N LYS A 135 -4.25 -55.41 24.80
CA LYS A 135 -3.67 -56.58 24.11
C LYS A 135 -2.95 -57.53 25.07
N SER A 136 -2.29 -57.02 26.09
CA SER A 136 -1.54 -57.83 27.08
C SER A 136 -2.43 -58.37 28.19
N SER A 137 -3.46 -57.63 28.61
CA SER A 137 -4.23 -57.94 29.82
C SER A 137 -5.69 -58.37 29.57
N CYS A 138 -6.20 -58.26 28.33
CA CYS A 138 -7.60 -58.61 28.03
C CYS A 138 -7.80 -59.02 26.55
N ASP A 139 -7.77 -60.33 26.27
CA ASP A 139 -7.98 -60.87 24.91
C ASP A 139 -9.48 -60.94 24.49
N THR A 140 -10.40 -60.66 25.43
CA THR A 140 -11.84 -60.80 25.18
C THR A 140 -12.49 -59.58 24.51
N VAL A 141 -11.74 -58.50 24.31
CA VAL A 141 -12.21 -57.26 23.68
C VAL A 141 -11.72 -57.22 22.23
N ASP A 142 -12.64 -57.03 21.29
CA ASP A 142 -12.30 -56.90 19.88
C ASP A 142 -11.44 -55.64 19.64
N GLN A 143 -10.27 -55.85 19.01
CA GLN A 143 -9.29 -54.80 18.80
C GLN A 143 -9.78 -53.72 17.82
N GLU A 144 -10.69 -54.06 16.92
CA GLU A 144 -11.18 -53.13 15.91
C GLU A 144 -12.24 -52.17 16.49
N THR A 145 -13.12 -52.68 17.34
CA THR A 145 -14.04 -51.86 18.14
C THR A 145 -13.29 -50.99 19.15
N LEU A 146 -12.21 -51.49 19.77
CA LEU A 146 -11.34 -50.69 20.65
C LEU A 146 -10.68 -49.52 19.92
N LYS A 147 -10.13 -49.74 18.73
CA LYS A 147 -9.57 -48.64 17.91
C LYS A 147 -10.62 -47.57 17.60
N LYS A 148 -11.81 -47.98 17.17
CA LYS A 148 -12.91 -47.06 16.84
C LYS A 148 -13.34 -46.24 18.06
N LEU A 149 -13.49 -46.88 19.22
CA LEU A 149 -13.78 -46.20 20.48
C LEU A 149 -12.74 -45.13 20.78
N LEU A 150 -11.45 -45.48 20.73
CA LEU A 150 -10.36 -44.54 21.00
C LEU A 150 -10.34 -43.35 20.03
N LEU A 151 -10.79 -43.50 18.77
CA LEU A 151 -10.99 -42.39 17.81
C LEU A 151 -12.14 -41.46 18.19
N GLU A 152 -13.17 -41.97 18.83
CA GLU A 152 -14.37 -41.20 19.19
C GLU A 152 -14.26 -40.45 20.53
N LEU A 153 -13.25 -40.78 21.35
CA LEU A 153 -12.96 -40.07 22.59
C LEU A 153 -12.24 -38.72 22.33
N THR A 154 -12.67 -37.68 23.05
CA THR A 154 -11.98 -36.37 23.08
C THR A 154 -10.64 -36.46 23.83
N ALA A 155 -9.69 -35.55 23.58
CA ALA A 155 -8.36 -35.53 24.22
C ALA A 155 -8.39 -35.72 25.76
N PRO A 156 -9.18 -34.96 26.54
CA PRO A 156 -9.23 -35.15 28.00
C PRO A 156 -9.93 -36.45 28.43
N GLN A 157 -10.86 -36.98 27.63
CA GLN A 157 -11.49 -38.27 27.90
C GLN A 157 -10.52 -39.42 27.63
N LEU A 158 -9.70 -39.32 26.59
CA LEU A 158 -8.70 -40.30 26.23
C LEU A 158 -7.61 -40.43 27.32
N GLU A 159 -7.15 -39.32 27.89
CA GLU A 159 -6.19 -39.34 29.02
C GLU A 159 -6.79 -39.98 30.28
N LYS A 160 -8.03 -39.63 30.63
CA LYS A 160 -8.76 -40.25 31.76
C LYS A 160 -9.01 -41.74 31.53
N PHE A 161 -9.29 -42.12 30.28
CA PHE A 161 -9.46 -43.52 29.89
C PHE A 161 -8.13 -44.28 29.99
N ALA A 162 -7.02 -43.67 29.54
CA ALA A 162 -5.70 -44.30 29.59
C ALA A 162 -5.19 -44.52 31.01
N THR A 163 -5.25 -43.49 31.86
CA THR A 163 -4.87 -43.59 33.28
C THR A 163 -5.69 -44.66 34.02
N LYS A 164 -7.00 -44.74 33.75
CA LYS A 164 -7.87 -45.77 34.34
C LYS A 164 -7.58 -47.16 33.80
N ALA A 165 -7.27 -47.28 32.50
CA ALA A 165 -6.86 -48.56 31.89
C ALA A 165 -5.55 -49.07 32.49
N GLU A 166 -4.55 -48.20 32.69
CA GLU A 166 -3.29 -48.55 33.34
C GLU A 166 -3.49 -48.98 34.80
N SER A 167 -4.35 -48.28 35.56
CA SER A 167 -4.65 -48.65 36.95
C SER A 167 -5.34 -50.01 37.09
N LEU A 168 -6.04 -50.46 36.04
CA LEU A 168 -6.78 -51.72 35.98
C LEU A 168 -6.04 -52.81 35.19
N ALA A 169 -4.77 -52.58 34.82
CA ALA A 169 -3.99 -53.46 33.94
C ALA A 169 -3.83 -54.90 34.45
N GLN A 170 -4.03 -55.15 35.75
CA GLN A 170 -3.92 -56.47 36.37
C GLN A 170 -5.24 -57.27 36.36
N ASP A 171 -6.39 -56.63 36.15
CA ASP A 171 -7.72 -57.24 36.21
C ASP A 171 -8.43 -57.18 34.84
N GLY A 172 -8.22 -58.20 34.01
CA GLY A 172 -8.80 -58.27 32.65
C GLY A 172 -10.33 -58.16 32.59
N GLY A 173 -11.04 -58.64 33.62
CA GLY A 173 -12.50 -58.51 33.73
C GLY A 173 -12.98 -57.08 34.00
N LYS A 174 -12.24 -56.31 34.80
CA LYS A 174 -12.54 -54.89 35.06
C LYS A 174 -12.22 -54.02 33.86
N LEU A 175 -11.17 -54.35 33.09
CA LEU A 175 -10.88 -53.70 31.81
C LEU A 175 -12.03 -53.89 30.80
N LYS A 176 -12.58 -55.11 30.69
CA LYS A 176 -13.74 -55.36 29.84
C LYS A 176 -14.97 -54.55 30.26
N ALA A 177 -15.30 -54.53 31.55
CA ALA A 177 -16.43 -53.75 32.06
C ALA A 177 -16.25 -52.23 31.82
N MET A 178 -15.02 -51.73 31.94
CA MET A 178 -14.70 -50.33 31.62
C MET A 178 -14.85 -50.02 30.13
N PHE A 179 -14.41 -50.94 29.27
CA PHE A 179 -14.58 -50.83 27.82
C PHE A 179 -16.06 -50.81 27.41
N ASP A 180 -16.86 -51.75 27.93
CA ASP A 180 -18.29 -51.84 27.62
C ASP A 180 -19.05 -50.60 28.10
N ALA A 181 -18.74 -50.10 29.31
CA ALA A 181 -19.33 -48.86 29.82
C ALA A 181 -18.95 -47.63 28.98
N ALA A 182 -17.70 -47.56 28.51
CA ALA A 182 -17.24 -46.48 27.64
C ALA A 182 -17.90 -46.54 26.26
N LEU A 183 -18.05 -47.74 25.70
CA LEU A 183 -18.74 -47.97 24.43
C LEU A 183 -20.22 -47.55 24.51
N ASP A 184 -20.91 -47.94 25.58
CA ASP A 184 -22.30 -47.53 25.81
C ASP A 184 -22.44 -46.02 25.96
N HIS A 185 -21.53 -45.38 26.67
CA HIS A 185 -21.54 -43.93 26.83
C HIS A 185 -21.38 -43.21 25.47
N VAL A 186 -20.47 -43.69 24.60
CA VAL A 186 -20.26 -43.15 23.26
C VAL A 186 -21.49 -43.39 22.36
N LEU A 187 -22.09 -44.59 22.42
CA LEU A 187 -23.32 -44.91 21.69
C LEU A 187 -24.51 -44.05 22.15
N GLN A 188 -24.64 -43.81 23.45
CA GLN A 188 -25.66 -42.90 24.00
C GLN A 188 -25.43 -41.45 23.58
N ALA A 189 -24.18 -40.98 23.55
CA ALA A 189 -23.83 -39.64 23.08
C ALA A 189 -24.20 -39.46 21.59
N LYS A 190 -23.89 -40.44 20.73
CA LYS A 190 -24.32 -40.44 19.32
C LYS A 190 -25.83 -40.43 19.16
N LYS A 191 -26.56 -41.26 19.92
CA LYS A 191 -28.03 -41.28 19.93
C LYS A 191 -28.64 -39.93 20.34
N LYS A 192 -28.02 -39.21 21.29
CA LYS A 192 -28.46 -37.87 21.73
C LYS A 192 -28.19 -36.80 20.67
N SER A 193 -27.05 -36.84 19.99
CA SER A 193 -26.70 -35.93 18.88
C SER A 193 -27.69 -36.02 17.71
N VAL A 194 -28.00 -37.25 17.25
CA VAL A 194 -28.96 -37.47 16.15
C VAL A 194 -30.36 -36.96 16.48
N LYS A 195 -30.81 -37.10 17.73
CA LYS A 195 -32.10 -36.54 18.20
C LYS A 195 -32.12 -35.00 18.19
N HIS A 196 -30.99 -34.36 18.52
CA HIS A 196 -30.86 -32.90 18.49
C HIS A 196 -30.93 -32.34 17.05
N VAL A 197 -30.22 -32.96 16.09
CA VAL A 197 -30.24 -32.54 14.68
C VAL A 197 -31.62 -32.72 14.03
N ALA A 198 -32.33 -33.80 14.37
CA ALA A 198 -33.70 -34.04 13.88
C ALA A 198 -34.73 -33.04 14.44
N SER A 199 -34.48 -32.46 15.62
CA SER A 199 -35.34 -31.43 16.21
C SER A 199 -35.07 -30.02 15.63
N ALA A 200 -33.82 -29.70 15.29
CA ALA A 200 -33.43 -28.42 14.70
C ALA A 200 -33.87 -28.26 13.23
N ALA A 201 -33.99 -29.35 12.47
CA ALA A 201 -34.49 -29.32 11.10
C ALA A 201 -36.00 -28.95 10.99
N LYS A 202 -36.77 -29.04 12.08
CA LYS A 202 -38.21 -28.69 12.09
C LYS A 202 -38.48 -27.20 12.35
N THR A 203 -37.51 -26.41 12.80
CA THR A 203 -37.74 -25.02 13.23
C THR A 203 -37.28 -23.94 12.25
N ASN A 204 -36.67 -24.27 11.10
CA ASN A 204 -36.15 -23.27 10.16
C ASN A 204 -37.02 -23.10 8.89
N LYS A 205 -38.30 -22.75 9.09
CA LYS A 205 -39.17 -22.14 8.08
C LYS A 205 -39.54 -20.74 8.59
N HIS A 206 -38.66 -19.74 8.44
CA HIS A 206 -38.94 -18.29 8.36
C HIS A 206 -37.64 -17.53 8.68
N GLY A 207 -36.91 -17.11 7.65
CA GLY A 207 -35.69 -16.32 7.81
C GLY A 207 -35.20 -15.78 6.47
N LYS A 208 -35.92 -14.78 5.93
CA LYS A 208 -35.56 -14.05 4.71
C LYS A 208 -34.38 -13.13 5.06
N VAL A 209 -33.14 -13.60 4.87
CA VAL A 209 -31.95 -12.75 4.93
C VAL A 209 -31.77 -12.15 3.52
N GLY A 210 -31.80 -10.83 3.44
CA GLY A 210 -31.85 -10.06 2.20
C GLY A 210 -30.74 -10.42 1.23
N ALA A 211 -31.11 -10.63 -0.03
CA ALA A 211 -30.17 -10.86 -1.12
C ALA A 211 -29.26 -9.63 -1.32
N PRO A 212 -27.99 -9.84 -1.71
CA PRO A 212 -27.10 -8.73 -2.06
C PRO A 212 -27.67 -7.94 -3.25
N TRP A 213 -27.53 -6.62 -3.19
CA TRP A 213 -28.09 -5.69 -4.16
C TRP A 213 -27.63 -6.05 -5.58
N SER A 214 -28.58 -6.03 -6.51
CA SER A 214 -28.30 -6.29 -7.91
C SER A 214 -27.49 -5.15 -8.54
N LEU A 215 -26.72 -5.47 -9.59
CA LEU A 215 -25.87 -4.52 -10.29
C LEU A 215 -26.66 -3.30 -10.81
N ASP A 216 -27.92 -3.52 -11.21
CA ASP A 216 -28.82 -2.46 -11.67
C ASP A 216 -29.24 -1.51 -10.54
N GLU A 217 -29.48 -2.01 -9.32
CA GLU A 217 -29.82 -1.19 -8.16
C GLU A 217 -28.63 -0.31 -7.73
N VAL A 218 -27.41 -0.84 -7.80
CA VAL A 218 -26.18 -0.07 -7.55
C VAL A 218 -26.00 1.03 -8.61
N HIS A 219 -26.30 0.73 -9.87
CA HIS A 219 -26.15 1.67 -10.97
C HIS A 219 -27.19 2.81 -10.92
N MET A 220 -28.40 2.51 -10.46
CA MET A 220 -29.46 3.50 -10.23
C MET A 220 -29.11 4.45 -9.08
N LEU A 221 -28.50 3.95 -8.01
CA LEU A 221 -28.02 4.78 -6.89
C LEU A 221 -26.92 5.75 -7.35
N ALA A 222 -25.97 5.27 -8.15
CA ALA A 222 -24.89 6.09 -8.70
C ALA A 222 -25.41 7.24 -9.57
N LYS A 223 -26.47 6.99 -10.37
CA LYS A 223 -27.13 8.04 -11.18
C LYS A 223 -27.88 9.08 -10.34
N GLY A 224 -28.39 8.70 -9.17
CA GLY A 224 -29.09 9.62 -8.26
C GLY A 224 -28.18 10.59 -7.51
N GLN A 225 -26.89 10.27 -7.36
CA GLN A 225 -25.89 11.08 -6.65
C GLN A 225 -25.25 12.17 -7.54
N GLN A 226 -25.47 12.14 -8.85
CA GLN A 226 -25.05 13.18 -9.78
C GLN A 226 -26.19 14.16 -10.03
N LYS A 227 -26.47 15.01 -9.04
CA LYS A 227 -27.24 16.26 -9.19
C LYS A 227 -26.57 17.36 -8.40
#